data_AF-A0A9P9NAT2-F1
#
_entry.id   AF-A0A9P9NAT2-F1
#
_cell.length_a   1.000
_cell.length_b   1.000
_cell.length_c   1.000
_cell.angle_alpha   90.00
_cell.angle_beta   90.00
_cell.angle_gamma   90.00
#
_symmetry.space_group_name_H-M   'P 1'
#
loop_
_entity.id
_entity.type
_entity.pdbx_description
1 polymer ?
#
loop_
_entity_poly.entity_id
_entity_poly.type
_entity_poly.pdbx_seq_one_letter_code
_entity_poly.pdbx_strand_id
1 'polypeptide(L)'
;MKIPKLPAGEIARRAVQAKESVEVSTKARAAAIASEKALHDAFGIKKKQAPKPEHGQQIFVFNHLQRNHVVYSLTRAMNNNAALAQLPFNGKKSVPAALRKDLWHPFAQIKFPPGAGTTGLSVFQKLREYRRRHELEWGDEVRLDEEGNARKLKDRAKAICDQKANSVADIATVLNMLAVPPPSTRVKRKDALRPGDEGFDPEVYAAQRAERMKPQMKKLNIGLIGAESGTKVEILWNDIHDAEFAEKWAENVEHSLMPPPTPQSKRWAQRKEHAALRAGEIAAKQELAEAERRWDEADPEWRSKLSPEELQTLEQEKADKIKEIEKEFKLVERNMALKAEWAEEQAAKFARTGKPPPSRSAVKKLFRKDVPLSGHRAPRSTKPQAEPLTPEEAAEREAKRQAARELYERRKAEQAERIKNDPEWYERVKAEGLKRRAEKNLL
;
A
#
# COMPACT_ATOMS: atom_id res chain seq x y z
N MET A 1 -17.61 32.15 -12.31
CA MET A 1 -16.38 32.98 -12.30
C MET A 1 -15.73 32.88 -13.67
N LYS A 2 -15.59 34.00 -14.40
CA LYS A 2 -14.90 34.01 -15.70
C LYS A 2 -13.39 33.96 -15.44
N ILE A 3 -12.73 32.88 -15.86
CA ILE A 3 -11.26 32.77 -15.75
C ILE A 3 -10.67 33.83 -16.69
N PRO A 4 -9.78 34.72 -16.20
CA PRO A 4 -9.14 35.71 -17.05
C PRO A 4 -8.31 35.02 -18.12
N LYS A 5 -8.60 35.31 -19.40
CA LYS A 5 -7.81 34.81 -20.53
C LYS A 5 -6.47 35.55 -20.53
N LEU A 6 -5.39 34.82 -20.25
CA LEU A 6 -4.05 35.36 -20.35
C LEU A 6 -3.73 35.71 -21.81
N PRO A 7 -2.98 36.80 -22.07
CA PRO A 7 -2.53 37.14 -23.41
C PRO A 7 -1.56 36.06 -23.93
N ALA A 8 -1.61 35.79 -25.25
CA ALA A 8 -0.85 34.70 -25.89
C ALA A 8 0.67 34.77 -25.62
N GLY A 9 1.24 35.99 -25.56
CA GLY A 9 2.65 36.19 -25.25
C GLY A 9 3.05 35.77 -23.83
N GLU A 10 2.15 35.92 -22.84
CA GLU A 10 2.42 35.52 -21.46
C GLU A 10 2.31 33.99 -21.30
N ILE A 11 1.41 33.35 -22.04
CA ILE A 11 1.31 31.88 -22.11
C ILE A 11 2.61 31.28 -22.67
N ALA A 12 3.16 31.88 -23.74
CA ALA A 12 4.41 31.43 -24.34
C ALA A 12 5.61 31.57 -23.37
N ARG A 13 5.71 32.69 -22.66
CA ARG A 13 6.76 32.90 -21.64
C ARG A 13 6.66 31.91 -20.49
N ARG A 14 5.46 31.67 -19.97
CA ARG A 14 5.22 30.67 -18.91
C ARG A 14 5.56 29.25 -19.37
N ALA A 15 5.31 28.92 -20.64
CA ALA A 15 5.67 27.62 -21.20
C ALA A 15 7.20 27.41 -21.29
N VAL A 16 7.96 28.45 -21.64
CA VAL A 16 9.43 28.40 -21.67
C VAL A 16 9.99 28.25 -20.25
N GLN A 17 9.52 29.07 -19.29
CA GLN A 17 9.92 28.94 -17.89
C GLN A 17 9.56 27.57 -17.27
N ALA A 18 8.42 27.01 -17.66
CA ALA A 18 8.03 25.66 -17.24
C ALA A 18 8.98 24.58 -17.80
N LYS A 19 9.42 24.71 -19.05
CA LYS A 19 10.42 23.78 -19.62
C LYS A 19 11.76 23.90 -18.91
N GLU A 20 12.26 25.11 -18.73
CA GLU A 20 13.54 25.37 -18.05
C GLU A 20 13.55 24.84 -16.62
N SER A 21 12.46 25.09 -15.86
CA SER A 21 12.34 24.59 -14.48
C SER A 21 12.29 23.05 -14.41
N VAL A 22 11.65 22.39 -15.38
CA VAL A 22 11.67 20.92 -15.48
C VAL A 22 13.08 20.41 -15.78
N GLU A 23 13.82 21.05 -16.67
CA GLU A 23 15.21 20.67 -17.00
C GLU A 23 16.18 20.89 -15.84
N VAL A 24 16.05 22.00 -15.10
CA VAL A 24 16.85 22.25 -13.90
C VAL A 24 16.54 21.21 -12.83
N SER A 25 15.26 20.87 -12.64
CA SER A 25 14.83 19.82 -11.70
C SER A 25 15.36 18.43 -12.07
N THR A 26 15.34 18.05 -13.35
CA THR A 26 15.88 16.76 -13.79
C THR A 26 17.40 16.69 -13.63
N LYS A 27 18.12 17.76 -13.96
CA LYS A 27 19.58 17.87 -13.75
C LYS A 27 19.94 17.79 -12.26
N ALA A 28 19.24 18.52 -11.40
CA ALA A 28 19.46 18.48 -9.95
C ALA A 28 19.19 17.08 -9.36
N ARG A 29 18.12 16.42 -9.81
CA ARG A 29 17.80 15.05 -9.39
C ARG A 29 18.85 14.05 -9.86
N ALA A 30 19.36 14.20 -11.09
CA ALA A 30 20.44 13.36 -11.60
C ALA A 30 21.75 13.55 -10.80
N ALA A 31 22.11 14.80 -10.48
CA ALA A 31 23.28 15.11 -9.67
C ALA A 31 23.17 14.53 -8.24
N ALA A 32 21.98 14.61 -7.63
CA ALA A 32 21.72 14.02 -6.31
C ALA A 32 21.82 12.48 -6.32
N ILE A 33 21.32 11.83 -7.38
CA ILE A 33 21.46 10.37 -7.54
C ILE A 33 22.93 9.99 -7.73
N ALA A 34 23.70 10.78 -8.50
CA ALA A 34 25.12 10.55 -8.72
C ALA A 34 25.93 10.72 -7.42
N SER A 35 25.66 11.74 -6.62
CA SER A 35 26.34 11.95 -5.34
C SER A 35 25.99 10.87 -4.31
N GLU A 36 24.72 10.43 -4.24
CA GLU A 36 24.33 9.32 -3.38
C GLU A 36 25.05 8.03 -3.77
N LYS A 37 25.19 7.76 -5.07
CA LYS A 37 25.95 6.60 -5.57
C LYS A 37 27.44 6.70 -5.23
N ALA A 38 28.06 7.86 -5.43
CA ALA A 38 29.46 8.10 -5.10
C ALA A 38 29.74 7.92 -3.59
N LEU A 39 28.85 8.38 -2.72
CA LEU A 39 28.93 8.13 -1.28
C LEU A 39 28.80 6.62 -0.99
N HIS A 40 27.85 5.93 -1.61
CA HIS A 40 27.65 4.51 -1.39
C HIS A 40 28.86 3.65 -1.82
N ASP A 41 29.55 4.07 -2.88
CA ASP A 41 30.78 3.45 -3.39
C ASP A 41 31.98 3.79 -2.47
N ALA A 42 32.12 5.04 -2.03
CA ALA A 42 33.19 5.49 -1.14
C ALA A 42 33.12 4.84 0.26
N PHE A 43 31.93 4.64 0.82
CA PHE A 43 31.75 4.02 2.13
C PHE A 43 31.73 2.49 2.10
N GLY A 44 31.90 1.85 0.93
CA GLY A 44 32.00 0.39 0.83
C GLY A 44 30.79 -0.39 1.35
N ILE A 45 29.65 0.28 1.59
CA ILE A 45 28.43 -0.34 2.12
C ILE A 45 27.78 -1.11 0.97
N LYS A 46 28.31 -2.29 0.64
CA LYS A 46 27.62 -3.21 -0.27
C LYS A 46 26.37 -3.69 0.46
N LYS A 47 25.20 -3.10 0.17
CA LYS A 47 23.91 -3.65 0.61
C LYS A 47 23.90 -5.11 0.16
N LYS A 48 23.95 -6.05 1.11
CA LYS A 48 23.66 -7.47 0.85
C LYS A 48 22.21 -7.53 0.37
N GLN A 49 22.00 -7.37 -0.93
CA GLN A 49 20.70 -7.55 -1.55
C GLN A 49 20.44 -9.04 -1.51
N ALA A 50 19.40 -9.45 -0.78
CA ALA A 50 18.89 -10.80 -0.95
C ALA A 50 18.66 -11.05 -2.45
N PRO A 51 18.93 -12.27 -2.96
CA PRO A 51 18.72 -12.58 -4.35
C PRO A 51 17.27 -12.20 -4.71
N LYS A 52 17.11 -11.30 -5.68
CA LYS A 52 15.78 -10.91 -6.14
C LYS A 52 15.14 -12.18 -6.73
N PRO A 53 13.88 -12.50 -6.38
CA PRO A 53 13.20 -13.60 -7.01
C PRO A 53 13.17 -13.39 -8.52
N GLU A 54 13.25 -14.48 -9.27
CA GLU A 54 13.22 -14.44 -10.72
C GLU A 54 11.90 -13.81 -11.19
N HIS A 55 11.94 -13.02 -12.26
CA HIS A 55 10.74 -12.40 -12.78
C HIS A 55 9.76 -13.48 -13.26
N GLY A 56 8.51 -13.42 -12.79
CA GLY A 56 7.50 -14.46 -13.07
C GLY A 56 7.47 -15.61 -12.06
N GLN A 57 8.49 -15.77 -11.21
CA GLN A 57 8.48 -16.81 -10.17
C GLN A 57 7.36 -16.60 -9.13
N GLN A 58 6.91 -15.36 -8.95
CA GLN A 58 5.85 -15.03 -8.03
C GLN A 58 4.82 -14.16 -8.73
N ILE A 59 3.55 -14.52 -8.58
CA ILE A 59 2.40 -13.72 -9.03
C ILE A 59 1.62 -13.32 -7.78
N PHE A 60 1.34 -12.03 -7.68
CA PHE A 60 0.53 -11.44 -6.62
C PHE A 60 -0.84 -11.12 -7.18
N VAL A 61 -1.87 -11.57 -6.47
CA VAL A 61 -3.26 -11.29 -6.79
C VAL A 61 -3.81 -10.35 -5.73
N PHE A 62 -4.42 -9.26 -6.16
CA PHE A 62 -5.03 -8.27 -5.28
C PHE A 62 -6.53 -8.25 -5.52
N ASN A 63 -7.31 -8.07 -4.45
CA ASN A 63 -8.76 -7.93 -4.53
C ASN A 63 -9.18 -6.57 -3.95
N HIS A 64 -10.26 -6.01 -4.51
CA HIS A 64 -10.92 -4.82 -4.03
C HIS A 64 -12.05 -5.19 -3.06
N LEU A 65 -11.95 -4.81 -1.79
CA LEU A 65 -12.86 -5.23 -0.71
C LEU A 65 -14.35 -5.02 -0.99
N GLN A 66 -14.73 -3.89 -1.60
CA GLN A 66 -16.15 -3.55 -1.79
C GLN A 66 -16.76 -4.00 -3.11
N ARG A 67 -15.94 -4.20 -4.15
CA ARG A 67 -16.41 -4.40 -5.53
C ARG A 67 -15.95 -5.73 -6.12
N ASN A 68 -15.11 -6.45 -5.40
CA ASN A 68 -14.56 -7.73 -5.82
C ASN A 68 -13.83 -7.68 -7.17
N HIS A 69 -13.26 -6.50 -7.51
CA HIS A 69 -12.34 -6.40 -8.63
C HIS A 69 -11.05 -7.11 -8.26
N VAL A 70 -10.50 -7.87 -9.20
CA VAL A 70 -9.24 -8.58 -9.03
C VAL A 70 -8.17 -7.95 -9.91
N VAL A 71 -6.92 -7.91 -9.47
CA VAL A 71 -5.81 -7.43 -10.28
C VAL A 71 -4.62 -8.34 -10.08
N TYR A 72 -3.95 -8.69 -11.17
CA TYR A 72 -2.74 -9.50 -11.15
C TYR A 72 -1.50 -8.61 -11.22
N SER A 73 -0.45 -8.95 -10.49
CA SER A 73 0.84 -8.27 -10.53
C SER A 73 2.00 -9.23 -10.39
N LEU A 74 3.11 -8.96 -11.08
CA LEU A 74 4.37 -9.68 -10.90
C LEU A 74 5.20 -9.14 -9.73
N THR A 75 4.81 -8.00 -9.16
CA THR A 75 5.51 -7.33 -8.07
C THR A 75 4.66 -7.31 -6.81
N ARG A 76 5.29 -7.52 -5.65
CA ARG A 76 4.60 -7.48 -4.35
C ARG A 76 3.93 -6.12 -4.07
N ALA A 77 4.52 -5.04 -4.57
CA ALA A 77 3.90 -3.74 -4.54
C ALA A 77 3.03 -3.56 -5.79
N MET A 78 1.74 -3.25 -5.59
CA MET A 78 0.83 -2.99 -6.69
C MET A 78 1.17 -1.64 -7.36
N ASN A 79 1.42 -1.67 -8.66
CA ASN A 79 1.65 -0.46 -9.47
C ASN A 79 0.30 0.09 -9.97
N ASN A 80 0.01 1.36 -9.65
CA ASN A 80 -1.25 2.01 -9.99
C ASN A 80 -1.60 1.93 -11.49
N ASN A 81 -0.67 2.28 -12.38
CA ASN A 81 -0.97 2.38 -13.81
C ASN A 81 -1.18 0.98 -14.44
N ALA A 82 -0.33 0.03 -14.05
CA ALA A 82 -0.42 -1.35 -14.56
C ALA A 82 -1.67 -2.08 -14.07
N ALA A 83 -2.14 -1.75 -12.86
CA ALA A 83 -3.36 -2.29 -12.29
C ALA A 83 -4.62 -1.65 -12.87
N LEU A 84 -4.64 -0.32 -13.06
CA LEU A 84 -5.77 0.36 -13.72
C LEU A 84 -5.96 -0.08 -15.17
N ALA A 85 -4.88 -0.37 -15.89
CA ALA A 85 -4.94 -0.89 -17.27
C ALA A 85 -5.56 -2.30 -17.38
N GLN A 86 -5.75 -3.00 -16.26
CA GLN A 86 -6.43 -4.31 -16.22
C GLN A 86 -7.94 -4.19 -16.01
N LEU A 87 -8.45 -3.01 -15.66
CA LEU A 87 -9.86 -2.79 -15.40
C LEU A 87 -10.53 -2.16 -16.63
N PRO A 88 -11.39 -2.88 -17.37
CA PRO A 88 -12.13 -2.32 -18.48
C PRO A 88 -13.22 -1.39 -17.99
N PHE A 89 -13.66 -0.51 -18.88
CA PHE A 89 -14.75 0.41 -18.61
C PHE A 89 -16.10 -0.31 -18.76
N ASN A 90 -16.72 -0.67 -17.64
CA ASN A 90 -18.02 -1.35 -17.60
C ASN A 90 -19.18 -0.39 -17.25
N GLY A 91 -18.94 0.92 -17.28
CA GLY A 91 -19.92 1.96 -16.97
C GLY A 91 -19.40 3.06 -16.05
N LYS A 92 -20.25 4.05 -15.74
CA LYS A 92 -19.87 5.19 -14.89
C LYS A 92 -19.46 4.71 -13.49
N LYS A 93 -18.33 5.22 -12.97
CA LYS A 93 -17.72 4.85 -11.68
C LYS A 93 -17.23 3.40 -11.57
N SER A 94 -17.21 2.62 -12.65
CA SER A 94 -16.66 1.25 -12.64
C SER A 94 -15.14 1.29 -12.37
N VAL A 95 -14.39 2.03 -13.19
CA VAL A 95 -12.95 2.22 -13.03
C VAL A 95 -12.66 3.39 -12.07
N PRO A 96 -11.90 3.18 -10.99
CA PRO A 96 -11.49 4.28 -10.11
C PRO A 96 -10.42 5.15 -10.78
N ALA A 97 -10.41 6.45 -10.47
CA ALA A 97 -9.38 7.36 -11.00
C ALA A 97 -7.97 7.03 -10.49
N ALA A 98 -7.87 6.50 -9.27
CA ALA A 98 -6.63 6.03 -8.66
C ALA A 98 -6.93 4.90 -7.68
N LEU A 99 -5.97 3.97 -7.53
CA LEU A 99 -6.08 2.89 -6.56
C LEU A 99 -5.81 3.42 -5.16
N ARG A 100 -6.78 3.24 -4.27
CA ARG A 100 -6.66 3.61 -2.87
C ARG A 100 -6.15 2.43 -2.05
N LYS A 101 -5.11 2.64 -1.24
CA LYS A 101 -4.39 1.57 -0.54
C LYS A 101 -5.22 0.82 0.52
N ASP A 102 -6.31 1.44 0.98
CA ASP A 102 -7.24 0.91 1.97
C ASP A 102 -8.27 -0.05 1.38
N LEU A 103 -8.63 0.13 0.10
CA LEU A 103 -9.66 -0.68 -0.55
C LEU A 103 -9.10 -1.94 -1.23
N TRP A 104 -7.80 -1.95 -1.50
CA TRP A 104 -7.11 -3.05 -2.16
C TRP A 104 -6.27 -3.84 -1.17
N HIS A 105 -6.52 -5.14 -1.10
CA HIS A 105 -5.80 -6.05 -0.21
C HIS A 105 -5.17 -7.20 -1.00
N PRO A 106 -4.07 -7.78 -0.51
CA PRO A 106 -3.56 -9.03 -1.08
C PRO A 106 -4.62 -10.12 -0.93
N PHE A 107 -4.88 -10.81 -2.02
CA PHE A 107 -5.86 -11.88 -2.12
C PHE A 107 -5.18 -13.24 -2.09
N ALA A 108 -4.25 -13.46 -3.02
CA ALA A 108 -3.45 -14.67 -3.11
C ALA A 108 -2.04 -14.35 -3.63
N GLN A 109 -1.08 -15.21 -3.33
CA GLN A 109 0.25 -15.19 -3.92
C GLN A 109 0.56 -16.58 -4.48
N ILE A 110 0.81 -16.66 -5.78
CA ILE A 110 1.19 -17.89 -6.47
C ILE A 110 2.71 -17.92 -6.56
N LYS A 111 3.33 -18.99 -6.09
CA LYS A 111 4.77 -19.20 -6.11
C LYS A 111 5.13 -20.41 -6.95
N PHE A 112 6.07 -20.18 -7.85
CA PHE A 112 6.69 -21.20 -8.67
C PHE A 112 8.05 -21.59 -8.11
N PRO A 113 8.53 -22.82 -8.39
CA PRO A 113 9.85 -23.24 -7.99
C PRO A 113 10.92 -22.38 -8.68
N PRO A 114 12.11 -22.23 -8.07
CA PRO A 114 13.20 -21.45 -8.66
C PRO A 114 13.56 -22.01 -10.05
N GLY A 115 13.72 -21.13 -11.05
CA GLY A 115 13.99 -21.52 -12.44
C GLY A 115 12.75 -21.70 -13.32
N ALA A 116 11.54 -21.67 -12.75
CA ALA A 116 10.28 -21.75 -13.48
C ALA A 116 9.66 -20.37 -13.80
N GLY A 117 10.48 -19.31 -13.91
CA GLY A 117 9.99 -17.95 -14.16
C GLY A 117 9.22 -17.80 -15.47
N THR A 118 9.66 -18.46 -16.54
CA THR A 118 8.99 -18.43 -17.86
C THR A 118 7.59 -19.05 -17.83
N THR A 119 7.42 -20.15 -17.10
CA THR A 119 6.11 -20.77 -16.84
C THR A 119 5.21 -19.82 -16.09
N GLY A 120 5.70 -19.17 -15.04
CA GLY A 120 4.93 -18.19 -14.29
C GLY A 120 4.51 -16.97 -15.13
N LEU A 121 5.36 -16.49 -16.04
CA LEU A 121 4.98 -15.43 -17.00
C LEU A 121 3.87 -15.89 -17.96
N SER A 122 3.93 -17.13 -18.42
CA SER A 122 2.89 -17.71 -19.27
C SER A 122 1.56 -17.84 -18.52
N VAL A 123 1.60 -18.31 -17.26
CA VAL A 123 0.44 -18.34 -16.36
C VAL A 123 -0.13 -16.94 -16.16
N PHE A 124 0.71 -15.95 -15.85
CA PHE A 124 0.30 -14.57 -15.67
C PHE A 124 -0.39 -13.99 -16.91
N GLN A 125 0.13 -14.29 -18.10
CA GLN A 125 -0.49 -13.90 -19.36
C GLN A 125 -1.88 -14.52 -19.49
N LYS A 126 -2.01 -15.84 -19.27
CA LYS A 126 -3.29 -16.55 -19.37
C LYS A 126 -4.33 -16.04 -18.37
N LEU A 127 -3.96 -15.82 -17.11
CA LEU A 127 -4.87 -15.25 -16.11
C LEU A 127 -5.43 -13.87 -16.53
N ARG A 128 -4.61 -13.04 -17.18
CA ARG A 128 -5.05 -11.75 -17.71
C ARG A 128 -5.93 -11.89 -18.94
N GLU A 129 -5.67 -12.88 -19.79
CA GLU A 129 -6.53 -13.21 -20.93
C GLU A 129 -7.90 -13.70 -20.46
N TYR A 130 -7.98 -14.64 -19.52
CA TYR A 130 -9.23 -15.14 -18.95
C TYR A 130 -10.05 -14.03 -18.28
N ARG A 131 -9.42 -13.22 -17.44
CA ARG A 131 -10.07 -12.04 -16.85
C ARG A 131 -10.71 -11.13 -17.90
N ARG A 132 -9.97 -10.81 -18.97
CA ARG A 132 -10.48 -9.95 -20.04
C ARG A 132 -11.68 -10.60 -20.74
N ARG A 133 -11.68 -11.93 -20.91
CA ARG A 133 -12.82 -12.66 -21.48
C ARG A 133 -14.03 -12.62 -20.57
N HIS A 134 -13.88 -12.85 -19.26
CA HIS A 134 -15.00 -12.76 -18.30
C HIS A 134 -15.67 -11.38 -18.26
N GLU A 135 -14.91 -10.32 -18.55
CA GLU A 135 -15.45 -8.96 -18.55
C GLU A 135 -16.08 -8.56 -19.91
N LEU A 136 -15.72 -9.22 -21.02
CA LEU A 136 -16.17 -8.88 -22.38
C LEU A 136 -17.17 -9.90 -22.99
N GLU A 137 -17.00 -11.17 -22.67
CA GLU A 137 -17.73 -12.33 -23.21
C GLU A 137 -18.58 -12.97 -22.10
N TRP A 138 -19.53 -12.21 -21.56
CA TRP A 138 -20.52 -12.72 -20.60
C TRP A 138 -21.78 -13.18 -21.33
N GLY A 139 -22.43 -14.21 -20.79
CA GLY A 139 -23.65 -14.77 -21.34
C GLY A 139 -24.92 -14.10 -20.81
N ASP A 140 -26.07 -14.72 -21.10
CA ASP A 140 -27.38 -14.20 -20.69
C ASP A 140 -27.56 -14.20 -19.16
N GLU A 141 -26.77 -14.95 -18.40
CA GLU A 141 -26.80 -14.99 -16.93
C GLU A 141 -26.47 -13.64 -16.27
N VAL A 142 -25.64 -12.83 -16.92
CA VAL A 142 -25.30 -11.47 -16.46
C VAL A 142 -26.29 -10.44 -17.00
N ARG A 143 -26.93 -10.74 -18.15
CA ARG A 143 -27.89 -9.85 -18.82
C ARG A 143 -29.28 -9.92 -18.21
N LEU A 144 -29.70 -11.11 -17.81
CA LEU A 144 -31.04 -11.44 -17.34
C LEU A 144 -31.02 -11.68 -15.83
N ASP A 145 -32.11 -11.33 -15.16
CA ASP A 145 -32.36 -11.78 -13.79
C ASP A 145 -32.96 -13.20 -13.76
N GLU A 146 -33.24 -13.70 -12.55
CA GLU A 146 -33.81 -15.03 -12.33
C GLU A 146 -35.18 -15.21 -13.01
N GLU A 147 -35.87 -14.11 -13.30
CA GLU A 147 -37.19 -14.07 -13.93
C GLU A 147 -37.10 -13.92 -15.46
N GLY A 148 -35.89 -13.86 -16.02
CA GLY A 148 -35.65 -13.68 -17.45
C GLY A 148 -35.81 -12.23 -17.95
N ASN A 149 -35.99 -11.26 -17.04
CA ASN A 149 -36.08 -9.85 -17.37
C ASN A 149 -34.67 -9.23 -17.50
N ALA A 150 -34.56 -8.15 -18.29
CA ALA A 150 -33.28 -7.48 -18.47
C ALA A 150 -32.85 -6.75 -17.20
N ARG A 151 -31.66 -7.09 -16.67
CA ARG A 151 -31.09 -6.41 -15.50
C ARG A 151 -30.86 -4.93 -15.77
N LYS A 152 -31.05 -4.11 -14.73
CA LYS A 152 -30.66 -2.69 -14.76
C LYS A 152 -29.17 -2.59 -15.07
N LEU A 153 -28.79 -1.58 -15.85
CA LEU A 153 -27.40 -1.37 -16.29
C LEU A 153 -26.41 -1.29 -15.11
N LYS A 154 -26.82 -0.71 -13.97
CA LYS A 154 -25.99 -0.63 -12.77
C LYS A 154 -25.73 -1.99 -12.13
N ASP A 155 -26.75 -2.83 -12.02
CA ASP A 155 -26.65 -4.14 -11.38
C ASP A 155 -25.85 -5.10 -12.24
N ARG A 156 -26.04 -5.03 -13.56
CA ARG A 156 -25.19 -5.70 -14.55
C ARG A 156 -23.74 -5.25 -14.45
N ALA A 157 -23.47 -3.94 -14.41
CA ALA A 157 -22.10 -3.45 -14.26
C ALA A 157 -21.46 -3.96 -12.95
N LYS A 158 -22.22 -4.03 -11.85
CA LYS A 158 -21.76 -4.60 -10.58
C LYS A 158 -21.45 -6.09 -10.71
N ALA A 159 -22.30 -6.86 -11.38
CA ALA A 159 -22.08 -8.29 -11.61
C ALA A 159 -20.82 -8.54 -12.47
N ILE A 160 -20.63 -7.78 -13.56
CA ILE A 160 -19.42 -7.88 -14.39
C ILE A 160 -18.15 -7.49 -13.60
N CYS A 161 -18.27 -6.58 -12.63
CA CYS A 161 -17.15 -6.17 -11.79
C CYS A 161 -16.75 -7.20 -10.73
N ASP A 162 -17.69 -8.07 -10.32
CA ASP A 162 -17.44 -9.12 -9.32
C ASP A 162 -16.70 -10.30 -9.96
N GLN A 163 -15.37 -10.23 -9.90
CA GLN A 163 -14.48 -11.18 -10.56
C GLN A 163 -13.72 -12.05 -9.57
N LYS A 164 -14.10 -12.03 -8.28
CA LYS A 164 -13.38 -12.77 -7.23
C LYS A 164 -13.47 -14.28 -7.46
N ALA A 165 -14.68 -14.82 -7.56
CA ALA A 165 -14.89 -16.26 -7.78
C ALA A 165 -14.30 -16.72 -9.13
N ASN A 166 -14.58 -15.99 -10.21
CA ASN A 166 -14.04 -16.27 -11.54
C ASN A 166 -12.51 -16.32 -11.54
N SER A 167 -11.85 -15.39 -10.84
CA SER A 167 -10.39 -15.38 -10.77
C SER A 167 -9.81 -16.63 -10.10
N VAL A 168 -10.49 -17.19 -9.09
CA VAL A 168 -10.05 -18.42 -8.42
C VAL A 168 -10.23 -19.60 -9.36
N ALA A 169 -11.38 -19.68 -10.03
CA ALA A 169 -11.65 -20.71 -11.03
C ALA A 169 -10.64 -20.65 -12.21
N ASP A 170 -10.27 -19.44 -12.65
CA ASP A 170 -9.24 -19.23 -13.67
C ASP A 170 -7.87 -19.71 -13.20
N ILE A 171 -7.49 -19.40 -11.94
CA ILE A 171 -6.24 -19.87 -11.34
C ILE A 171 -6.21 -21.40 -11.33
N ALA A 172 -7.27 -22.04 -10.83
CA ALA A 172 -7.37 -23.50 -10.85
C ALA A 172 -7.27 -24.05 -12.28
N THR A 173 -8.02 -23.49 -13.22
CA THR A 173 -8.01 -23.92 -14.63
C THR A 173 -6.62 -23.81 -15.26
N VAL A 174 -5.95 -22.67 -15.11
CA VAL A 174 -4.62 -22.44 -15.69
C VAL A 174 -3.57 -23.35 -15.05
N LEU A 175 -3.64 -23.58 -13.74
CA LEU A 175 -2.70 -24.47 -13.06
C LEU A 175 -2.97 -25.95 -13.37
N ASN A 176 -4.23 -26.33 -13.58
CA ASN A 176 -4.60 -27.67 -14.05
C ASN A 176 -4.00 -27.97 -15.43
N MET A 177 -3.81 -26.96 -16.28
CA MET A 177 -3.11 -27.13 -17.57
C MET A 177 -1.59 -27.38 -17.42
N LEU A 178 -0.99 -27.05 -16.27
CA LEU A 178 0.41 -27.38 -15.97
C LEU A 178 0.59 -28.81 -15.44
N ALA A 179 -0.47 -29.39 -14.88
CA ALA A 179 -0.44 -30.73 -14.35
C ALA A 179 -0.14 -31.75 -15.45
N VAL A 180 0.60 -32.82 -15.10
CA VAL A 180 0.76 -33.95 -16.01
C VAL A 180 -0.63 -34.59 -16.14
N PRO A 181 -1.19 -34.72 -17.36
CA PRO A 181 -2.45 -35.43 -17.52
C PRO A 181 -2.24 -36.86 -17.03
N PRO A 182 -3.23 -37.47 -16.35
CA PRO A 182 -3.12 -38.88 -15.98
C PRO A 182 -2.76 -39.68 -17.24
N PRO A 183 -1.92 -40.72 -17.12
CA PRO A 183 -1.48 -41.48 -18.28
C PRO A 183 -2.72 -41.90 -19.05
N SER A 184 -2.94 -41.26 -20.20
CA SER A 184 -4.02 -41.61 -21.10
C SER A 184 -3.95 -43.12 -21.28
N THR A 185 -5.08 -43.81 -21.14
CA THR A 185 -5.26 -45.22 -21.48
C THR A 185 -5.05 -45.49 -22.99
N ARG A 186 -4.18 -44.72 -23.66
CA ARG A 186 -3.52 -45.16 -24.88
C ARG A 186 -2.81 -46.44 -24.56
N VAL A 187 -3.51 -47.54 -24.85
CA VAL A 187 -2.98 -48.88 -25.03
C VAL A 187 -1.65 -48.71 -25.75
N LYS A 188 -0.56 -49.08 -25.07
CA LYS A 188 0.78 -48.95 -25.64
C LYS A 188 0.77 -49.73 -26.95
N ARG A 189 1.44 -49.21 -27.97
CA ARG A 189 1.56 -49.83 -29.31
C ARG A 189 1.91 -51.33 -29.31
N LYS A 190 2.44 -51.85 -28.21
CA LYS A 190 2.82 -53.26 -28.04
C LYS A 190 1.65 -54.19 -27.71
N ASP A 191 0.54 -53.66 -27.21
CA ASP A 191 -0.63 -54.45 -26.77
C ASP A 191 -1.79 -54.38 -27.80
N ALA A 192 -1.59 -53.70 -28.93
CA ALA A 192 -2.55 -53.71 -30.02
C ALA A 192 -2.40 -55.02 -30.80
N LEU A 193 -3.37 -55.93 -30.65
CA LEU A 193 -3.50 -57.17 -31.43
C LEU A 193 -3.33 -56.84 -32.92
N ARG A 194 -2.40 -57.55 -33.57
CA ARG A 194 -2.19 -57.43 -35.01
C ARG A 194 -3.17 -58.36 -35.74
N PRO A 195 -3.49 -58.07 -37.01
CA PRO A 195 -4.17 -59.05 -37.85
C PRO A 195 -3.39 -60.37 -37.84
N GLY A 196 -3.97 -61.42 -37.23
CA GLY A 196 -3.35 -62.74 -37.06
C GLY A 196 -3.17 -63.21 -35.61
N ASP A 197 -3.33 -62.33 -34.61
CA ASP A 197 -3.29 -62.73 -33.19
C ASP A 197 -4.66 -63.29 -32.72
N GLU A 198 -4.65 -64.27 -31.81
CA GLU A 198 -5.88 -64.82 -31.21
C GLU A 198 -6.66 -63.73 -30.46
N GLY A 199 -7.92 -63.50 -30.85
CA GLY A 199 -8.76 -62.42 -30.29
C GLY A 199 -8.77 -61.10 -31.07
N PHE A 200 -8.18 -61.06 -32.27
CA PHE A 200 -8.28 -59.90 -33.17
C PHE A 200 -9.72 -59.70 -33.69
N ASP A 201 -10.36 -58.61 -33.28
CA ASP A 201 -11.65 -58.17 -33.83
C ASP A 201 -11.43 -57.09 -34.91
N PRO A 202 -11.79 -57.36 -36.18
CA PRO A 202 -11.62 -56.43 -37.30
C PRO A 202 -12.36 -55.10 -37.11
N GLU A 203 -13.53 -55.09 -36.45
CA GLU A 203 -14.35 -53.89 -36.27
C GLU A 203 -13.72 -52.95 -35.25
N VAL A 204 -13.25 -53.50 -34.13
CA VAL A 204 -12.55 -52.74 -33.08
C VAL A 204 -11.26 -52.14 -33.62
N TYR A 205 -10.52 -52.89 -34.44
CA TYR A 205 -9.31 -52.39 -35.08
C TYR A 205 -9.59 -51.27 -36.10
N ALA A 206 -10.65 -51.39 -36.89
CA ALA A 206 -11.08 -50.37 -37.84
C ALA A 206 -11.50 -49.07 -37.11
N ALA A 207 -12.23 -49.17 -36.00
CA ALA A 207 -12.62 -48.04 -35.16
C ALA A 207 -11.41 -47.33 -34.55
N GLN A 208 -10.46 -48.07 -33.98
CA GLN A 208 -9.20 -47.52 -33.44
C GLN A 208 -8.35 -46.85 -34.53
N ARG A 209 -8.32 -47.43 -35.74
CA ARG A 209 -7.60 -46.87 -36.89
C ARG A 209 -8.27 -45.59 -37.40
N ALA A 210 -9.60 -45.54 -37.46
CA ALA A 210 -10.35 -44.34 -37.80
C ALA A 210 -10.12 -43.23 -36.78
N GLU A 211 -10.07 -43.55 -35.49
CA GLU A 211 -9.75 -42.59 -34.43
C GLU A 211 -8.32 -42.05 -34.56
N ARG A 212 -7.35 -42.89 -34.95
CA ARG A 212 -5.96 -42.48 -35.23
C ARG A 212 -5.82 -41.62 -36.48
N MET A 213 -6.65 -41.86 -37.50
CA MET A 213 -6.67 -41.11 -38.76
C MET A 213 -7.38 -39.76 -38.63
N LYS A 214 -8.06 -39.48 -37.49
CA LYS A 214 -8.57 -38.14 -37.22
C LYS A 214 -7.39 -37.17 -37.26
N PRO A 215 -7.43 -36.10 -38.07
CA PRO A 215 -6.34 -35.15 -38.16
C PRO A 215 -6.08 -34.59 -36.76
N GLN A 216 -4.94 -34.98 -36.17
CA GLN A 216 -4.47 -34.34 -34.96
C GLN A 216 -4.11 -32.93 -35.36
N MET A 217 -4.99 -31.97 -35.06
CA MET A 217 -4.66 -30.55 -35.20
C MET A 217 -3.35 -30.35 -34.45
N LYS A 218 -2.29 -29.97 -35.19
CA LYS A 218 -1.03 -29.54 -34.58
C LYS A 218 -1.42 -28.46 -33.59
N LYS A 219 -1.29 -28.74 -32.29
CA LYS A 219 -1.47 -27.73 -31.24
C LYS A 219 -0.45 -26.63 -31.56
N LEU A 220 -0.91 -25.56 -32.21
CA LEU A 220 -0.09 -24.36 -32.40
C LEU A 220 0.40 -23.96 -31.00
N ASN A 221 1.64 -23.51 -30.87
CA ASN A 221 2.30 -23.12 -29.62
C ASN A 221 1.68 -21.86 -28.96
N ILE A 222 0.35 -21.76 -28.94
CA ILE A 222 -0.49 -20.86 -28.14
C ILE A 222 -0.68 -21.47 -26.72
N GLY A 223 -0.12 -22.66 -26.49
CA GLY A 223 -0.15 -23.38 -25.23
C GLY A 223 0.67 -22.72 -24.14
N LEU A 224 0.28 -23.02 -22.90
CA LEU A 224 0.99 -22.61 -21.69
C LEU A 224 2.41 -23.19 -21.68
N ILE A 225 3.43 -22.35 -21.47
CA ILE A 225 4.83 -22.81 -21.40
C ILE A 225 5.02 -23.66 -20.15
N GLY A 226 5.38 -24.93 -20.32
CA GLY A 226 5.45 -25.90 -19.22
C GLY A 226 4.12 -26.63 -18.95
N ALA A 227 3.16 -26.58 -19.89
CA ALA A 227 2.04 -27.51 -19.89
C ALA A 227 2.54 -28.96 -19.75
N GLU A 228 1.88 -29.76 -18.91
CA GLU A 228 2.24 -31.16 -18.63
C GLU A 228 3.62 -31.36 -17.97
N SER A 229 4.25 -30.30 -17.45
CA SER A 229 5.55 -30.40 -16.75
C SER A 229 5.42 -31.00 -15.35
N GLY A 230 4.22 -31.00 -14.77
CA GLY A 230 4.02 -31.41 -13.38
C GLY A 230 4.69 -30.48 -12.38
N THR A 231 4.93 -29.22 -12.75
CA THR A 231 5.58 -28.25 -11.88
C THR A 231 4.72 -28.06 -10.63
N LYS A 232 5.31 -28.29 -9.45
CA LYS A 232 4.65 -28.02 -8.17
C LYS A 232 4.47 -26.53 -7.97
N VAL A 233 3.27 -26.09 -7.61
CA VAL A 233 2.95 -24.66 -7.42
C VAL A 233 2.36 -24.47 -6.03
N GLU A 234 2.90 -23.53 -5.27
CA GLU A 234 2.38 -23.17 -3.95
C GLU A 234 1.48 -21.93 -4.09
N ILE A 235 0.24 -22.01 -3.62
CA ILE A 235 -0.67 -20.85 -3.53
C ILE A 235 -0.85 -20.46 -2.08
N LEU A 236 -0.42 -19.24 -1.77
CA LEU A 236 -0.57 -18.60 -0.47
C LEU A 236 -1.82 -17.73 -0.46
N TRP A 237 -2.83 -18.16 0.28
CA TRP A 237 -4.12 -17.47 0.38
C TRP A 237 -4.15 -16.52 1.57
N ASN A 238 -4.75 -15.33 1.40
CA ASN A 238 -5.04 -14.48 2.54
C ASN A 238 -6.17 -15.06 3.42
N ASP A 239 -7.15 -15.71 2.79
CA ASP A 239 -8.20 -16.50 3.42
C ASP A 239 -8.30 -17.85 2.69
N ILE A 240 -8.19 -18.95 3.43
CA ILE A 240 -8.15 -20.29 2.85
C ILE A 240 -9.49 -20.70 2.24
N HIS A 241 -10.60 -20.15 2.71
CA HIS A 241 -11.94 -20.42 2.19
C HIS A 241 -12.12 -19.90 0.76
N ASP A 242 -11.32 -18.90 0.36
CA ASP A 242 -11.35 -18.42 -1.01
C ASP A 242 -10.86 -19.48 -2.01
N ALA A 243 -10.18 -20.55 -1.58
CA ALA A 243 -9.82 -21.67 -2.44
C ALA A 243 -11.03 -22.53 -2.85
N GLU A 244 -12.15 -22.47 -2.12
CA GLU A 244 -13.37 -23.27 -2.34
C GLU A 244 -14.17 -22.78 -3.56
N PHE A 245 -13.89 -21.57 -4.08
CA PHE A 245 -14.54 -21.07 -5.29
C PHE A 245 -14.22 -21.89 -6.55
N ALA A 246 -13.17 -22.70 -6.53
CA ALA A 246 -12.86 -23.64 -7.60
C ALA A 246 -13.32 -25.05 -7.21
N GLU A 247 -14.07 -25.70 -8.10
CA GLU A 247 -14.59 -27.07 -7.86
C GLU A 247 -13.48 -28.11 -7.73
N LYS A 248 -12.40 -27.97 -8.51
CA LYS A 248 -11.31 -28.95 -8.59
C LYS A 248 -9.97 -28.26 -8.76
N TRP A 249 -9.00 -28.72 -7.97
CA TRP A 249 -7.60 -28.35 -8.04
C TRP A 249 -6.76 -29.52 -8.51
N ALA A 250 -5.70 -29.25 -9.27
CA ALA A 250 -4.76 -30.28 -9.67
C ALA A 250 -3.83 -30.68 -8.52
N GLU A 251 -3.37 -31.92 -8.56
CA GLU A 251 -2.55 -32.54 -7.53
C GLU A 251 -1.17 -31.88 -7.35
N ASN A 252 -0.71 -31.11 -8.34
CA ASN A 252 0.54 -30.35 -8.28
C ASN A 252 0.40 -29.00 -7.55
N VAL A 253 -0.80 -28.64 -7.08
CA VAL A 253 -1.07 -27.37 -6.38
C VAL A 253 -1.10 -27.60 -4.88
N GLU A 254 -0.20 -26.93 -4.16
CA GLU A 254 -0.16 -26.93 -2.69
C GLU A 254 -0.78 -25.63 -2.17
N HIS A 255 -1.79 -25.75 -1.31
CA HIS A 255 -2.45 -24.61 -0.69
C HIS A 255 -1.81 -24.29 0.67
N SER A 256 -1.58 -23.02 0.96
CA SER A 256 -1.02 -22.56 2.23
C SER A 256 -1.58 -21.19 2.61
N LEU A 257 -1.51 -20.83 3.89
CA LEU A 257 -1.91 -19.50 4.35
C LEU A 257 -0.77 -18.50 4.11
N MET A 258 -1.13 -17.32 3.62
CA MET A 258 -0.20 -16.24 3.39
C MET A 258 0.36 -15.77 4.74
N PRO A 259 1.70 -15.64 4.87
CA PRO A 259 2.29 -15.15 6.10
C PRO A 259 1.76 -13.74 6.37
N PRO A 260 1.41 -13.41 7.63
CA PRO A 260 0.94 -12.08 7.97
C PRO A 260 2.00 -11.07 7.54
N PRO A 261 1.60 -9.87 7.07
CA PRO A 261 2.55 -8.86 6.64
C PRO A 261 3.52 -8.59 7.80
N THR A 262 4.76 -9.07 7.66
CA THR A 262 5.82 -8.75 8.62
C THR A 262 5.81 -7.24 8.84
N PRO A 263 5.89 -6.73 10.08
CA PRO A 263 5.77 -5.31 10.38
C PRO A 263 6.97 -4.52 9.84
N GLN A 264 7.07 -4.38 8.51
CA GLN A 264 7.96 -3.48 7.81
C GLN A 264 7.67 -2.01 8.13
N SER A 265 6.48 -1.72 8.69
CA SER A 265 6.14 -0.41 9.26
C SER A 265 7.10 -0.01 10.38
N LYS A 266 7.61 -0.96 11.19
CA LYS A 266 8.65 -0.67 12.20
C LYS A 266 9.94 -0.19 11.57
N ARG A 267 10.36 -0.83 10.46
CA ARG A 267 11.55 -0.42 9.69
C ARG A 267 11.38 0.95 9.04
N TRP A 268 10.19 1.28 8.53
CA TRP A 268 9.93 2.59 7.93
C TRP A 268 9.85 3.71 8.98
N ALA A 269 9.25 3.43 10.14
CA ALA A 269 9.26 4.33 11.28
C ALA A 269 10.68 4.58 11.80
N GLN A 270 11.49 3.53 11.95
CA GLN A 270 12.91 3.62 12.33
C GLN A 270 13.73 4.41 11.30
N ARG A 271 13.52 4.20 9.99
CA ARG A 271 14.20 4.98 8.94
C ARG A 271 13.80 6.46 8.97
N LYS A 272 12.52 6.77 9.24
CA LYS A 272 12.04 8.15 9.35
C LYS A 272 12.62 8.85 10.59
N GLU A 273 12.70 8.15 11.71
CA GLU A 273 13.28 8.65 12.96
C GLU A 273 14.79 8.88 12.81
N HIS A 274 15.51 7.95 12.19
CA HIS A 274 16.94 8.10 11.89
C HIS A 274 17.23 9.21 10.85
N ALA A 275 16.35 9.39 9.85
CA ALA A 275 16.46 10.50 8.89
C ALA A 275 16.20 11.86 9.55
N ALA A 276 15.25 11.94 10.49
CA ALA A 276 15.00 13.15 11.26
C ALA A 276 16.18 13.51 12.16
N LEU A 277 16.83 12.53 12.79
CA LEU A 277 18.05 12.74 13.58
C LEU A 277 19.21 13.26 12.72
N ARG A 278 19.46 12.63 11.57
CA ARG A 278 20.47 13.10 10.60
C ARG A 278 20.19 14.51 10.11
N ALA A 279 18.92 14.83 9.84
CA ALA A 279 18.54 16.18 9.40
C ALA A 279 18.75 17.22 10.51
N GLY A 280 18.46 16.88 11.77
CA GLY A 280 18.76 17.74 12.92
C GLY A 280 20.27 17.94 13.11
N GLU A 281 21.08 16.90 12.94
CA GLU A 281 22.53 16.98 13.02
C GLU A 281 23.12 17.87 11.90
N ILE A 282 22.59 17.76 10.68
CA ILE A 282 23.00 18.59 9.55
C ILE A 282 22.61 20.06 9.80
N ALA A 283 21.40 20.32 10.30
CA ALA A 283 20.94 21.67 10.61
C ALA A 283 21.79 22.33 11.71
N ALA A 284 22.12 21.61 12.78
CA ALA A 284 23.00 22.12 13.83
C ALA A 284 24.41 22.44 13.33
N LYS A 285 24.97 21.59 12.45
CA LYS A 285 26.27 21.84 11.81
C LYS A 285 26.23 23.06 10.88
N GLN A 286 25.11 23.29 10.20
CA GLN A 286 24.91 24.45 9.34
C GLN A 286 24.78 25.74 10.17
N GLU A 287 24.01 25.74 11.26
CA GLU A 287 23.94 26.90 12.17
C GLU A 287 25.30 27.24 12.77
N LEU A 288 26.09 26.23 13.17
CA LEU A 288 27.45 26.44 13.66
C LEU A 288 28.36 27.08 12.60
N ALA A 289 28.31 26.58 11.36
CA ALA A 289 29.11 27.10 10.25
C ALA A 289 28.68 28.52 9.81
N GLU A 290 27.38 28.82 9.86
CA GLU A 290 26.86 30.15 9.59
C GLU A 290 27.23 31.14 10.69
N ALA A 291 27.20 30.72 11.96
CA ALA A 291 27.69 31.52 13.07
C ALA A 291 29.19 31.83 12.89
N GLU A 292 29.99 30.84 12.52
CA GLU A 292 31.43 31.01 12.28
C GLU A 292 31.72 31.95 11.10
N ARG A 293 31.00 31.80 9.97
CA ARG A 293 31.10 32.76 8.85
C ARG A 293 30.67 34.16 9.22
N ARG A 294 29.57 34.31 9.96
CA ARG A 294 29.09 35.62 10.42
C ARG A 294 30.10 36.28 11.36
N TRP A 295 30.84 35.47 12.12
CA TRP A 295 31.96 35.94 12.89
C TRP A 295 33.09 36.43 11.99
N ASP A 296 33.48 35.69 10.95
CA ASP A 296 34.59 36.04 10.05
C ASP A 296 34.28 37.20 9.09
N GLU A 297 33.02 37.36 8.68
CA GLU A 297 32.53 38.46 7.84
C GLU A 297 32.23 39.73 8.66
N ALA A 298 32.24 39.65 10.00
CA ALA A 298 32.12 40.84 10.84
C ALA A 298 33.29 41.78 10.56
N ASP A 299 32.95 43.03 10.23
CA ASP A 299 33.86 44.07 9.76
C ASP A 299 35.17 44.12 10.58
N PRO A 300 36.36 43.97 9.95
CA PRO A 300 37.63 44.03 10.64
C PRO A 300 37.83 45.32 11.45
N GLU A 301 37.18 46.42 11.05
CA GLU A 301 37.17 47.68 11.79
C GLU A 301 36.34 47.65 13.08
N TRP A 302 35.33 46.78 13.17
CA TRP A 302 34.60 46.56 14.42
C TRP A 302 35.49 45.84 15.42
N ARG A 303 36.20 44.79 15.00
CA ARG A 303 37.17 44.04 15.83
C ARG A 303 38.31 44.91 16.37
N SER A 304 38.79 45.88 15.60
CA SER A 304 39.86 46.80 16.04
C SER A 304 39.40 47.91 17.00
N LYS A 305 38.09 48.12 17.14
CA LYS A 305 37.48 49.08 18.08
C LYS A 305 37.11 48.47 19.43
N LEU A 306 37.10 47.14 19.55
CA LEU A 306 36.88 46.47 20.84
C LEU A 306 38.13 46.52 21.70
N SER A 307 37.91 46.81 22.99
CA SER A 307 38.95 46.68 24.01
C SER A 307 39.46 45.23 24.07
N PRO A 308 40.75 44.98 24.36
CA PRO A 308 41.27 43.63 24.60
C PRO A 308 40.45 42.83 25.63
N GLU A 309 39.86 43.50 26.61
CA GLU A 309 38.97 42.88 27.60
C GLU A 309 37.64 42.42 26.99
N GLU A 310 37.05 43.21 26.08
CA GLU A 310 35.79 42.86 25.41
C GLU A 310 35.99 41.69 24.43
N LEU A 311 37.13 41.63 23.74
CA LEU A 311 37.51 40.49 22.91
C LEU A 311 37.64 39.20 23.73
N GLN A 312 38.27 39.26 24.90
CA GLN A 312 38.35 38.11 25.79
C GLN A 312 36.98 37.66 26.30
N THR A 313 36.08 38.58 26.63
CA THR A 313 34.72 38.20 27.07
C THR A 313 33.94 37.50 25.94
N LEU A 314 34.05 37.97 24.70
CA LEU A 314 33.40 37.36 23.55
C LEU A 314 33.98 35.98 23.19
N GLU A 315 35.31 35.82 23.30
CA GLU A 315 35.96 34.52 23.12
C GLU A 315 35.54 33.52 24.21
N GLN A 316 35.41 33.98 25.46
CA GLN A 316 34.90 33.18 26.56
C GLN A 316 33.44 32.78 26.34
N GLU A 317 32.56 33.72 25.93
CA GLU A 317 31.17 33.42 25.60
C GLU A 317 31.05 32.41 24.44
N LYS A 318 31.91 32.50 23.42
CA LYS A 318 31.95 31.54 22.31
C LYS A 318 32.38 30.16 22.82
N ALA A 319 33.42 30.09 23.64
CA ALA A 319 33.90 28.85 24.23
C ALA A 319 32.84 28.19 25.13
N ASP A 320 32.08 28.98 25.89
CA ASP A 320 31.04 28.47 26.77
C ASP A 320 29.81 27.97 26.02
N LYS A 321 29.39 28.66 24.94
CA LYS A 321 28.34 28.16 24.03
C LYS A 321 28.74 26.85 23.34
N ILE A 322 30.00 26.71 22.91
CA ILE A 322 30.50 25.45 22.34
C ILE A 322 30.46 24.33 23.38
N LYS A 323 30.91 24.57 24.61
CA LYS A 323 30.83 23.60 25.71
C LYS A 323 29.38 23.23 26.06
N GLU A 324 28.44 24.17 25.95
CA GLU A 324 27.02 23.91 26.18
C GLU A 324 26.45 22.97 25.11
N ILE A 325 26.73 23.23 23.83
CA ILE A 325 26.34 22.37 22.71
C ILE A 325 26.94 20.96 22.85
N GLU A 326 28.23 20.86 23.24
CA GLU A 326 28.86 19.56 23.50
C GLU A 326 28.22 18.79 24.65
N LYS A 327 27.81 19.49 25.72
CA LYS A 327 27.09 18.87 26.85
C LYS A 327 25.72 18.36 26.41
N GLU A 328 24.99 19.11 25.59
CA GLU A 328 23.71 18.65 25.04
C GLU A 328 23.89 17.42 24.15
N PHE A 329 24.94 17.40 23.32
CA PHE A 329 25.25 16.26 22.46
C PHE A 329 25.57 15.00 23.29
N LYS A 330 26.45 15.12 24.30
CA LYS A 330 26.76 14.02 25.24
C LYS A 330 25.53 13.51 25.99
N LEU A 331 24.60 14.41 26.33
CA LEU A 331 23.34 14.03 26.97
C LEU A 331 22.43 13.25 26.02
N VAL A 332 22.37 13.62 24.74
CA VAL A 332 21.64 12.88 23.71
C VAL A 332 22.25 11.50 23.49
N GLU A 333 23.57 11.40 23.38
CA GLU A 333 24.28 10.12 23.25
C GLU A 333 24.01 9.19 24.44
N ARG A 334 24.14 9.70 25.67
CA ARG A 334 23.83 8.93 26.88
C ARG A 334 22.37 8.44 26.91
N ASN A 335 21.43 9.28 26.50
CA ASN A 335 20.02 8.89 26.40
C ASN A 335 19.76 7.84 25.32
N MET A 336 20.54 7.84 24.24
CA MET A 336 20.48 6.79 23.22
C MET A 336 21.08 5.48 23.70
N ALA A 337 22.22 5.52 24.40
CA ALA A 337 22.83 4.34 25.03
C ALA A 337 21.88 3.67 26.03
N LEU A 338 21.26 4.44 26.93
CA LEU A 338 20.29 3.92 27.89
C LEU A 338 19.06 3.29 27.21
N LYS A 339 18.59 3.86 26.09
CA LYS A 339 17.50 3.25 25.31
C LYS A 339 17.92 1.94 24.62
N ALA A 340 19.17 1.85 24.17
CA ALA A 340 19.72 0.66 23.56
C ALA A 340 19.89 -0.47 24.59
N GLU A 341 20.51 -0.19 25.74
CA GLU A 341 20.64 -1.15 26.84
C GLU A 341 19.27 -1.65 27.31
N TRP A 342 18.30 -0.75 27.48
CA TRP A 342 16.94 -1.15 27.83
C TRP A 342 16.31 -2.04 26.76
N ALA A 343 16.51 -1.74 25.48
CA ALA A 343 15.97 -2.57 24.39
C ALA A 343 16.62 -3.97 24.35
N GLU A 344 17.92 -4.07 24.61
CA GLU A 344 18.64 -5.35 24.74
C GLU A 344 18.13 -6.17 25.93
N GLU A 345 17.94 -5.52 27.09
CA GLU A 345 17.40 -6.17 28.28
C GLU A 345 15.97 -6.70 28.04
N GLN A 346 15.12 -5.93 27.33
CA GLN A 346 13.79 -6.38 26.95
C GLN A 346 13.82 -7.53 25.94
N ALA A 347 14.74 -7.50 24.98
CA ALA A 347 14.92 -8.60 24.04
C ALA A 347 15.38 -9.88 24.75
N ALA A 348 16.30 -9.78 25.71
CA ALA A 348 16.75 -10.90 26.53
C ALA A 348 15.63 -11.45 27.42
N LYS A 349 14.83 -10.58 28.05
CA LYS A 349 13.65 -10.98 28.84
C LYS A 349 12.59 -11.67 27.97
N PHE A 350 12.34 -11.18 26.76
CA PHE A 350 11.45 -11.82 25.80
C PHE A 350 11.95 -13.21 25.41
N ALA A 351 13.24 -13.34 25.09
CA ALA A 351 13.85 -14.63 24.74
C ALA A 351 13.75 -15.66 25.88
N ARG A 352 13.86 -15.23 27.14
CA ARG A 352 13.74 -16.11 28.31
C ARG A 352 12.31 -16.51 28.65
N THR A 353 11.34 -15.63 28.45
CA THR A 353 9.98 -15.80 29.01
C THR A 353 8.86 -15.95 27.97
N GLY A 354 9.14 -15.66 26.69
CA GLY A 354 8.15 -15.67 25.60
C GLY A 354 7.07 -14.59 25.70
N LYS A 355 7.05 -13.77 26.77
CA LYS A 355 6.04 -12.73 26.98
C LYS A 355 6.46 -11.42 26.32
N PRO A 356 5.62 -10.82 25.46
CA PRO A 356 5.95 -9.58 24.76
C PRO A 356 6.21 -8.41 25.73
N PRO A 357 7.08 -7.45 25.36
CA PRO A 357 7.40 -6.32 26.22
C PRO A 357 6.16 -5.44 26.49
N PRO A 358 6.13 -4.76 27.66
CA PRO A 358 4.99 -3.95 28.07
C PRO A 358 4.70 -2.82 27.08
N SER A 359 3.42 -2.43 27.00
CA SER A 359 2.97 -1.41 26.04
C SER A 359 3.63 -0.05 26.27
N ARG A 360 3.74 0.75 25.21
CA ARG A 360 4.43 2.06 25.20
C ARG A 360 3.89 3.05 26.25
N SER A 361 2.62 2.91 26.66
CA SER A 361 2.01 3.72 27.73
C SER A 361 2.48 3.30 29.13
N ALA A 362 2.73 2.02 29.36
CA ALA A 362 3.32 1.52 30.60
C ALA A 362 4.79 1.97 30.74
N VAL A 363 5.55 1.95 29.63
CA VAL A 363 6.94 2.44 29.59
C VAL A 363 7.03 3.93 29.92
N LYS A 364 6.13 4.76 29.37
CA LYS A 364 6.06 6.20 29.69
C LYS A 364 5.74 6.49 31.16
N LYS A 365 5.04 5.58 31.85
CA LYS A 365 4.73 5.71 33.28
C LYS A 365 5.94 5.34 34.14
N LEU A 366 6.75 4.36 33.73
CA LEU A 366 7.96 3.93 34.44
C LEU A 366 9.07 5.00 34.40
N PHE A 367 9.37 5.54 33.21
CA PHE A 367 10.39 6.60 33.07
C PHE A 367 10.02 7.97 33.68
N ARG A 368 8.80 8.12 34.23
CA ARG A 368 8.36 9.34 34.91
C ARG A 368 8.62 9.34 36.42
N LYS A 369 8.94 8.19 37.03
CA LYS A 369 9.00 8.06 38.49
C LYS A 369 10.39 8.23 39.11
N ASP A 370 11.47 8.03 38.37
CA ASP A 370 12.80 7.84 38.99
C ASP A 370 13.85 8.92 38.68
N VAL A 371 13.45 10.16 38.39
CA VAL A 371 14.40 11.28 38.28
C VAL A 371 14.03 12.39 39.27
N PRO A 372 14.74 12.55 40.40
CA PRO A 372 14.65 13.75 41.21
C PRO A 372 15.31 14.90 40.43
N LEU A 373 14.49 15.73 39.80
CA LEU A 373 14.92 16.96 39.15
C LEU A 373 15.09 18.05 40.23
N SER A 374 16.25 18.13 40.85
CA SER A 374 16.72 19.36 41.51
C SER A 374 17.57 20.17 40.54
N GLY A 375 17.21 21.42 40.31
CA GLY A 375 18.08 22.41 39.65
C GLY A 375 17.78 22.66 38.17
N HIS A 376 17.23 23.85 37.92
CA HIS A 376 17.21 24.59 36.65
C HIS A 376 16.83 23.84 35.37
N ARG A 377 15.52 23.81 35.12
CA ARG A 377 14.95 23.54 33.80
C ARG A 377 14.92 24.85 33.01
N ALA A 378 15.77 24.99 32.00
CA ALA A 378 15.61 26.03 30.99
C ALA A 378 14.23 25.91 30.30
N PRO A 379 13.57 27.04 29.97
CA PRO A 379 12.21 27.03 29.45
C PRO A 379 12.17 26.40 28.05
N ARG A 380 11.51 25.25 27.97
CA ARG A 380 11.03 24.72 26.69
C ARG A 380 10.05 25.74 26.11
N SER A 381 10.23 26.10 24.85
CA SER A 381 9.23 26.76 24.01
C SER A 381 7.88 26.06 24.19
N THR A 382 7.05 26.66 25.03
CA THR A 382 5.65 26.32 25.20
C THR A 382 4.93 26.82 23.96
N LYS A 383 4.06 25.99 23.37
CA LYS A 383 2.92 26.53 22.61
C LYS A 383 2.34 27.68 23.46
N PRO A 384 1.99 28.83 22.86
CA PRO A 384 1.50 29.97 23.62
C PRO A 384 0.42 29.46 24.57
N GLN A 385 0.67 29.59 25.87
CA GLN A 385 -0.35 29.35 26.87
C GLN A 385 -1.46 30.34 26.52
N ALA A 386 -2.66 29.83 26.24
CA ALA A 386 -3.81 30.70 26.10
C ALA A 386 -3.88 31.53 27.38
N GLU A 387 -3.82 32.85 27.22
CA GLU A 387 -3.93 33.78 28.34
C GLU A 387 -5.16 33.40 29.17
N PRO A 388 -5.06 33.44 30.51
CA PRO A 388 -6.21 33.18 31.35
C PRO A 388 -7.31 34.16 30.97
N LEU A 389 -8.40 33.63 30.39
CA LEU A 389 -9.60 34.39 30.02
C LEU A 389 -9.98 35.29 31.18
N THR A 390 -10.22 36.56 30.90
CA THR A 390 -10.66 37.49 31.94
C THR A 390 -11.99 36.98 32.53
N PRO A 391 -12.29 37.26 33.81
CA PRO A 391 -13.56 36.84 34.42
C PRO A 391 -14.79 37.27 33.60
N GLU A 392 -14.68 38.40 32.89
CA GLU A 392 -15.72 38.94 32.01
C GLU A 392 -15.88 38.10 30.72
N GLU A 393 -14.79 37.69 30.07
CA GLU A 393 -14.84 36.79 28.91
C GLU A 393 -15.33 35.38 29.28
N ALA A 394 -14.99 34.92 30.48
CA ALA A 394 -15.50 33.65 31.01
C ALA A 394 -17.03 33.72 31.22
N ALA A 395 -17.52 34.80 31.83
CA ALA A 395 -18.94 35.04 32.03
C ALA A 395 -19.69 35.19 30.68
N GLU A 396 -19.14 35.92 29.71
CA GLU A 396 -19.74 36.06 28.38
C GLU A 396 -19.81 34.71 27.65
N ARG A 397 -18.78 33.86 27.81
CA ARG A 397 -18.76 32.52 27.22
C ARG A 397 -19.77 31.59 27.88
N GLU A 398 -20.00 31.72 29.18
CA GLU A 398 -21.05 31.01 29.90
C GLU A 398 -22.45 31.49 29.51
N ALA A 399 -22.65 32.80 29.38
CA ALA A 399 -23.90 33.38 28.88
C ALA A 399 -24.21 32.90 27.45
N LYS A 400 -23.20 32.88 26.55
CA LYS A 400 -23.35 32.31 25.19
C LYS A 400 -23.70 30.82 25.22
N ARG A 401 -23.14 30.05 26.16
CA ARG A 401 -23.49 28.62 26.35
C ARG A 401 -24.91 28.44 26.88
N GLN A 402 -25.35 29.29 27.81
CA GLN A 402 -26.70 29.27 28.36
C GLN A 402 -27.73 29.66 27.28
N ALA A 403 -27.50 30.76 26.55
CA ALA A 403 -28.34 31.16 25.43
C ALA A 403 -28.43 30.08 24.34
N ALA A 404 -27.32 29.39 24.04
CA ALA A 404 -27.33 28.27 23.10
C ALA A 404 -28.15 27.07 23.60
N ARG A 405 -28.14 26.79 24.92
CA ARG A 405 -28.96 25.74 25.53
C ARG A 405 -30.45 26.10 25.50
N GLU A 406 -30.80 27.34 25.83
CA GLU A 406 -32.18 27.82 25.79
C GLU A 406 -32.75 27.80 24.37
N LEU A 407 -31.97 28.22 23.37
CA LEU A 407 -32.37 28.15 21.97
C LEU A 407 -32.58 26.71 21.50
N TYR A 408 -31.76 25.77 21.97
CA TYR A 408 -31.92 24.35 21.67
C TYR A 408 -33.21 23.79 22.26
N GLU A 409 -33.48 24.07 23.54
CA GLU A 409 -34.71 23.60 24.20
C GLU A 409 -35.97 24.23 23.59
N ARG A 410 -35.92 25.52 23.23
CA ARG A 410 -37.04 26.18 22.52
C ARG A 410 -37.34 25.52 21.17
N ARG A 411 -36.31 25.23 20.37
CA ARG A 411 -36.48 24.52 19.08
C ARG A 411 -37.00 23.11 19.26
N LYS A 412 -36.56 22.41 20.32
CA LYS A 412 -37.02 21.07 20.64
C LYS A 412 -38.49 21.07 21.05
N ALA A 413 -38.93 22.05 21.84
CA ALA A 413 -40.33 22.23 22.22
C ALA A 413 -41.20 22.58 21.00
N GLU A 414 -40.77 23.53 20.15
CA GLU A 414 -41.46 23.88 18.90
C GLU A 414 -41.59 22.66 17.97
N GLN A 415 -40.54 21.85 17.86
CA GLN A 415 -40.58 20.62 17.08
C GLN A 415 -41.56 19.60 17.68
N ALA A 416 -41.62 19.47 19.01
CA ALA A 416 -42.57 18.59 19.68
C ALA A 416 -44.03 19.05 19.48
N GLU A 417 -44.32 20.36 19.58
CA GLU A 417 -45.66 20.91 19.30
C GLU A 417 -46.04 20.71 17.84
N ARG A 418 -45.09 20.91 16.91
CA ARG A 418 -45.34 20.69 15.48
C ARG A 418 -45.62 19.23 15.16
N ILE A 419 -44.94 18.29 15.82
CA ILE A 419 -45.23 16.85 15.73
C ILE A 419 -46.62 16.54 16.30
N LYS A 420 -47.00 17.18 17.41
CA LYS A 420 -48.33 16.98 18.02
C LYS A 420 -49.46 17.51 17.14
N ASN A 421 -49.24 18.63 16.45
CA ASN A 421 -50.24 19.28 15.58
C ASN A 421 -50.33 18.63 14.19
N ASP A 422 -49.23 18.10 13.65
CA ASP A 422 -49.19 17.41 12.35
C ASP A 422 -48.23 16.21 12.38
N PRO A 423 -48.72 15.03 12.79
CA PRO A 423 -47.92 13.80 12.83
C PRO A 423 -47.45 13.35 11.44
N GLU A 424 -48.23 13.61 10.39
CA GLU A 424 -47.90 13.20 9.02
C GLU A 424 -46.75 14.02 8.44
N TRP A 425 -46.60 15.28 8.84
CA TRP A 425 -45.42 16.09 8.50
C TRP A 425 -44.12 15.44 9.01
N TYR A 426 -44.12 14.91 10.23
CA TYR A 426 -42.92 14.28 10.81
C TYR A 426 -42.51 13.02 10.04
N GLU A 427 -43.46 12.15 9.71
CA GLU A 427 -43.17 10.94 8.93
C GLU A 427 -42.71 11.27 7.50
N ARG A 428 -43.25 12.33 6.87
CA ARG A 428 -42.73 12.82 5.57
C ARG A 428 -41.28 13.31 5.66
N VAL A 429 -40.95 14.12 6.66
CA VAL A 429 -39.57 14.64 6.86
C VAL A 429 -38.59 13.50 7.17
N LYS A 430 -39.02 12.53 7.98
CA LYS A 430 -38.23 11.34 8.32
C LYS A 430 -37.99 10.45 7.10
N ALA A 431 -39.02 10.23 6.28
CA ALA A 431 -38.90 9.51 5.01
C ALA A 431 -37.96 10.23 4.03
N GLU A 432 -38.04 11.56 3.92
CA GLU A 432 -37.13 12.35 3.08
C GLU A 432 -35.69 12.29 3.60
N GLY A 433 -35.48 12.32 4.92
CA GLY A 433 -34.16 12.16 5.55
C GLY A 433 -33.53 10.80 5.27
N LEU A 434 -34.33 9.72 5.31
CA LEU A 434 -33.90 8.37 4.93
C LEU A 434 -33.59 8.30 3.44
N LYS A 435 -34.41 8.92 2.59
CA LYS A 435 -34.17 9.02 1.15
C LYS A 435 -32.86 9.74 0.84
N ARG A 436 -32.58 10.88 1.49
CA ARG A 436 -31.31 11.61 1.36
C ARG A 436 -30.10 10.82 1.88
N ARG A 437 -30.26 10.01 2.94
CA ARG A 437 -29.19 9.12 3.42
C ARG A 437 -28.94 7.96 2.46
N ALA A 438 -30.00 7.38 1.89
CA ALA A 438 -29.89 6.38 0.84
C ALA A 438 -29.20 6.98 -0.40
N GLU A 439 -29.59 8.18 -0.81
CA GLU A 439 -28.96 8.93 -1.92
C GLU A 439 -27.49 9.29 -1.63
N LYS A 440 -27.14 9.65 -0.38
CA LYS A 440 -25.73 9.88 0.01
C LYS A 440 -24.90 8.61 0.09
N ASN A 441 -25.49 7.47 0.47
CA ASN A 441 -24.80 6.18 0.42
C ASN A 441 -24.73 5.62 -1.03
N LEU A 442 -25.56 6.14 -1.94
CA LEU A 442 -25.52 5.89 -3.39
C LEU A 442 -24.54 6.83 -4.13
N LEU A 443 -24.03 7.90 -3.49
CA LEU A 443 -23.08 8.86 -4.05
C LEU A 443 -21.63 8.45 -3.74
#